data_AF-A0A7X6US17-F1
#
_entry.id   AF-A0A7X6US17-F1
#
_cell.length_a   1.000
_cell.length_b   1.000
_cell.length_c   1.000
_cell.angle_alpha   90.00
_cell.angle_beta   90.00
_cell.angle_gamma   90.00
#
_symmetry.space_group_name_H-M   'P 1'
#
loop_
_entity.id
_entity.type
_entity.pdbx_description
1 polymer ?
#
loop_
_entity_poly.entity_id
_entity_poly.type
_entity_poly.pdbx_seq_one_letter_code
_entity_poly.pdbx_strand_id
1 'polypeptide(L)'
;LNIAPLLSQLAQAEPAAAPPAAATSMPPAASKTLPDIIIKMLEIKTLFRYIDHQLLAEPFRLALELRVQMKDIANYGNEEVLSGSLNVQGILRIAEQQCAFDLQGRIAPIIDPQRLSCELSGSMQEIDLQAFEPLIGQYGITGGTVHGTAAILCHQGRFDPDKSLLRLTFNQIQVSAEKQAQIPGGRLPKSLQLVVPLKGTRNHPEIDLGGLIQQTLFSPDMFEAVLKDVLHDQIKSGGAAEPLVGEVLKKTSTSSPDKVLDLNKALQGVFGK
;
A
#
# COMPACT_ATOMS: atom_id res chain seq x y z
N LEU A 1 -14.39 -4.72 4.19
CA LEU A 1 -15.40 -4.40 5.23
C LEU A 1 -16.47 -3.48 4.62
N ASN A 2 -17.74 -3.88 4.65
CA ASN A 2 -18.85 -3.18 4.00
C ASN A 2 -19.64 -2.37 5.05
N ILE A 3 -19.45 -1.05 5.06
CA ILE A 3 -20.00 -0.11 6.06
C ILE A 3 -21.32 0.55 5.62
N ALA A 4 -21.87 0.13 4.47
CA ALA A 4 -23.09 0.66 3.89
C ALA A 4 -24.33 0.67 4.82
N PRO A 5 -24.59 -0.31 5.71
CA PRO A 5 -25.84 -0.32 6.46
C PRO A 5 -25.91 0.71 7.61
N LEU A 6 -24.79 1.31 8.02
CA LEU A 6 -24.75 2.34 9.08
C LEU A 6 -25.14 3.74 8.57
N LEU A 7 -25.01 4.01 7.27
CA LEU A 7 -25.36 5.33 6.69
C LEU A 7 -26.87 5.48 6.43
N SER A 8 -27.59 4.37 6.24
CA SER A 8 -29.04 4.39 5.96
C SER A 8 -29.91 4.75 7.17
N GLN A 9 -29.37 4.72 8.39
CA GLN A 9 -30.12 5.06 9.61
C GLN A 9 -30.06 6.55 9.99
N LEU A 10 -29.19 7.34 9.35
CA LEU A 10 -29.11 8.79 9.58
C LEU A 10 -29.91 9.64 8.58
N ALA A 11 -30.53 9.01 7.57
CA ALA A 11 -31.20 9.71 6.48
C ALA A 11 -32.73 9.83 6.62
N GLN A 12 -33.34 9.45 7.75
CA GLN A 12 -34.78 9.64 7.99
C GLN A 12 -35.03 10.71 9.04
N ALA A 13 -35.03 11.96 8.61
CA ALA A 13 -35.80 13.03 9.22
C ALA A 13 -36.20 14.03 8.12
N GLU A 14 -37.37 13.82 7.52
CA GLU A 14 -38.01 14.81 6.64
C GLU A 14 -38.72 15.91 7.46
N PRO A 15 -38.95 17.09 6.86
CA PRO A 15 -39.09 18.37 7.54
C PRO A 15 -40.56 18.74 7.85
N ALA A 16 -40.77 19.44 8.97
CA ALA A 16 -41.99 20.19 9.24
C ALA A 16 -41.75 21.69 8.99
N ALA A 17 -42.67 22.31 8.23
CA ALA A 17 -42.55 23.66 7.70
C ALA A 17 -43.17 24.77 8.59
N ALA A 18 -42.49 25.93 8.55
CA ALA A 18 -42.94 27.34 8.73
C ALA A 18 -43.29 27.87 10.15
N PRO A 19 -43.21 29.21 10.45
CA PRO A 19 -43.10 30.40 9.55
C PRO A 19 -41.97 31.42 9.97
N PRO A 20 -41.80 32.58 9.28
CA PRO A 20 -40.53 33.32 9.21
C PRO A 20 -40.32 34.28 10.38
N ALA A 21 -39.20 34.13 11.08
CA ALA A 21 -38.75 35.05 12.10
C ALA A 21 -37.56 35.88 11.58
N ALA A 22 -37.67 37.19 11.82
CA ALA A 22 -36.77 38.26 11.42
C ALA A 22 -35.27 37.89 11.39
N ALA A 23 -34.65 38.19 10.26
CA ALA A 23 -33.20 38.20 10.09
C ALA A 23 -32.59 39.32 10.96
N THR A 24 -32.33 39.00 12.22
CA THR A 24 -31.40 39.76 13.05
C THR A 24 -30.00 39.31 12.62
N SER A 25 -29.33 40.14 11.81
CA SER A 25 -27.95 39.94 11.44
C SER A 25 -27.07 39.99 12.69
N MET A 26 -26.69 38.82 13.20
CA MET A 26 -25.62 38.74 14.19
C MET A 26 -24.34 39.32 13.54
N PRO A 27 -23.64 40.26 14.21
CA PRO A 27 -22.34 40.70 13.75
C PRO A 27 -21.40 39.49 13.66
N PRO A 28 -20.56 39.38 12.60
CA PRO A 28 -19.63 38.28 12.47
C PRO A 28 -18.76 38.26 13.73
N ALA A 29 -18.83 37.15 14.47
CA ALA A 29 -17.95 36.92 15.60
C ALA A 29 -16.52 37.10 15.11
N ALA A 30 -15.83 38.11 15.62
CA ALA A 30 -14.43 38.35 15.31
C ALA A 30 -13.66 37.07 15.64
N SER A 31 -13.20 36.36 14.61
CA SER A 31 -12.42 35.15 14.78
C SER A 31 -11.15 35.54 15.53
N LYS A 32 -11.00 35.00 16.73
CA LYS A 32 -9.83 35.23 17.58
C LYS A 32 -8.63 34.63 16.85
N THR A 33 -7.87 35.47 16.16
CA THR A 33 -6.66 35.06 15.47
C THR A 33 -5.63 34.63 16.52
N LEU A 34 -5.09 33.43 16.34
CA LEU A 34 -3.99 32.96 17.17
C LEU A 34 -2.78 33.88 16.93
N PRO A 35 -1.97 34.16 17.96
CA PRO A 35 -0.74 34.93 17.77
C PRO A 35 0.25 34.14 16.90
N ASP A 36 1.10 34.85 16.18
CA ASP A 36 2.19 34.25 15.40
C ASP A 36 3.21 33.59 16.34
N ILE A 37 3.45 32.30 16.14
CA ILE A 37 4.30 31.43 16.96
C ILE A 37 5.25 30.66 16.04
N ILE A 38 6.51 30.56 16.45
CA ILE A 38 7.50 29.64 15.88
C ILE A 38 7.88 28.60 16.93
N ILE A 39 7.73 27.33 16.57
CA ILE A 39 8.18 26.19 17.34
C ILE A 39 9.54 25.74 16.77
N LYS A 40 10.61 26.03 17.52
CA LYS A 40 11.98 25.67 17.10
C LYS A 40 12.23 24.17 17.09
N MET A 41 11.65 23.46 18.05
CA MET A 41 11.75 22.02 18.18
C MET A 41 10.48 21.49 18.82
N LEU A 42 9.93 20.43 18.25
CA LEU A 42 8.85 19.64 18.82
C LEU A 42 9.19 18.16 18.65
N GLU A 43 9.13 17.42 19.75
CA GLU A 43 9.30 15.98 19.74
C GLU A 43 8.06 15.31 20.32
N ILE A 44 7.47 14.39 19.57
CA ILE A 44 6.30 13.61 19.96
C ILE A 44 6.71 12.14 19.98
N LYS A 45 6.44 11.46 21.10
CA LYS A 45 6.62 10.01 21.23
C LYS A 45 5.26 9.39 21.46
N THR A 46 4.89 8.42 20.62
CA THR A 46 3.59 7.77 20.67
C THR A 46 3.76 6.27 20.53
N LEU A 47 2.99 5.50 21.30
CA LEU A 47 2.91 4.05 21.19
C LEU A 47 1.48 3.67 20.81
N PHE A 48 1.32 3.05 19.65
CA PHE A 48 0.07 2.45 19.20
C PHE A 48 0.13 0.95 19.45
N ARG A 49 -0.98 0.39 19.93
CA ARG A 49 -1.14 -1.06 20.09
C ARG A 49 -2.44 -1.47 19.43
N TYR A 50 -2.34 -2.36 18.48
CA TYR A 50 -3.46 -3.02 17.85
C TYR A 50 -3.50 -4.47 18.31
N ILE A 51 -4.67 -4.90 18.76
CA ILE A 51 -4.92 -6.25 19.24
C ILE A 51 -6.16 -6.73 18.49
N ASP A 52 -5.99 -7.77 17.69
CA ASP A 52 -7.12 -8.46 17.05
C ASP A 52 -7.44 -9.72 17.86
N HIS A 53 -8.66 -9.77 18.38
CA HIS A 53 -9.19 -10.91 19.13
C HIS A 53 -9.95 -11.91 18.26
N GLN A 54 -10.17 -11.60 16.98
CA GLN A 54 -10.95 -12.43 16.04
C GLN A 54 -10.06 -13.37 15.22
N LEU A 55 -8.78 -13.03 15.08
CA LEU A 55 -7.79 -13.85 14.38
C LEU A 55 -7.20 -14.88 15.37
N LEU A 56 -7.62 -16.15 15.22
CA LEU A 56 -7.01 -17.35 15.83
C LEU A 56 -7.24 -17.58 17.35
N ALA A 57 -6.67 -18.67 17.85
CA ALA A 57 -6.71 -19.09 19.26
C ALA A 57 -5.89 -18.18 20.20
N GLU A 58 -4.93 -17.42 19.65
CA GLU A 58 -4.17 -16.39 20.36
C GLU A 58 -4.35 -15.03 19.66
N PRO A 59 -4.60 -13.93 20.41
CA PRO A 59 -4.82 -12.62 19.80
C PRO A 59 -3.59 -12.13 19.03
N PHE A 60 -3.79 -11.70 17.78
CA PHE A 60 -2.74 -11.04 17.02
C PHE A 60 -2.41 -9.67 17.64
N ARG A 61 -1.12 -9.41 17.87
CA ARG A 61 -0.64 -8.18 18.53
C ARG A 61 0.37 -7.46 17.65
N LEU A 62 0.07 -6.21 17.37
CA LEU A 62 0.91 -5.28 16.63
C LEU A 62 1.16 -4.06 17.51
N ALA A 63 2.42 -3.73 17.77
CA ALA A 63 2.78 -2.49 18.46
C ALA A 63 3.61 -1.61 17.53
N LEU A 64 3.28 -0.32 17.49
CA LEU A 64 3.99 0.68 16.69
C LEU A 64 4.44 1.80 17.62
N GLU A 65 5.75 1.87 17.83
CA GLU A 65 6.40 2.98 18.54
C GLU A 65 6.80 4.03 17.51
N LEU A 66 6.33 5.26 17.66
CA LEU A 66 6.67 6.39 16.79
C LEU A 66 7.39 7.47 17.59
N ARG A 67 8.43 8.04 16.96
CA ARG A 67 9.09 9.26 17.37
C ARG A 67 9.04 10.25 16.22
N VAL A 68 8.28 11.33 16.39
CA VAL A 68 8.15 12.41 15.43
C VAL A 68 8.94 13.61 15.93
N GLN A 69 9.89 14.09 15.14
CA GLN A 69 10.66 15.30 15.41
C GLN A 69 10.36 16.34 14.34
N MET A 70 10.03 17.54 14.79
CA MET A 70 9.75 18.69 13.94
C MET A 70 10.65 19.85 14.35
N LYS A 71 11.18 20.60 13.38
CA LYS A 71 11.96 21.82 13.62
C LYS A 71 11.49 22.95 12.73
N ASP A 72 11.59 24.16 13.28
CA ASP A 72 11.23 25.42 12.62
C ASP A 72 9.81 25.40 12.04
N ILE A 73 8.83 25.00 12.86
CA ILE A 73 7.41 25.00 12.50
C ILE A 73 6.79 26.35 12.89
N ALA A 74 6.19 27.05 11.94
CA ALA A 74 5.43 28.27 12.20
C ALA A 74 3.92 28.02 12.06
N ASN A 75 3.09 28.83 12.71
CA ASN A 75 1.65 28.90 12.46
C ASN A 75 1.25 30.07 11.53
N TYR A 76 2.25 30.69 10.88
CA TYR A 76 2.10 31.82 9.96
C TYR A 76 3.01 31.62 8.74
N GLY A 77 2.73 32.31 7.64
CA GLY A 77 3.50 32.24 6.39
C GLY A 77 2.70 31.64 5.23
N ASN A 78 3.39 31.05 4.27
CA ASN A 78 2.76 30.43 3.10
C ASN A 78 2.63 28.90 3.31
N GLU A 79 1.39 28.38 3.29
CA GLU A 79 1.05 26.94 3.45
C GLU A 79 1.62 26.03 2.35
N GLU A 80 2.15 26.61 1.28
CA GLU A 80 2.75 25.89 0.15
C GLU A 80 4.27 25.81 0.25
N VAL A 81 4.89 26.65 1.09
CA VAL A 81 6.35 26.70 1.23
C VAL A 81 6.77 25.82 2.40
N LEU A 82 7.30 24.64 2.06
CA LEU A 82 7.87 23.69 3.01
C LEU A 82 9.12 24.30 3.67
N SER A 83 8.96 24.93 4.83
CA SER A 83 10.02 25.66 5.52
C SER A 83 10.60 24.87 6.69
N GLY A 84 9.77 24.10 7.39
CA GLY A 84 10.18 23.27 8.52
C GLY A 84 10.76 21.91 8.09
N SER A 85 11.43 21.25 9.03
CA SER A 85 11.90 19.87 8.86
C SER A 85 11.05 18.90 9.67
N LEU A 86 10.78 17.71 9.11
CA LEU A 86 10.04 16.64 9.73
C LEU A 86 10.84 15.34 9.65
N ASN A 87 11.06 14.68 10.78
CA ASN A 87 11.67 13.37 10.87
C ASN A 87 10.71 12.45 11.66
N VAL A 88 10.46 11.26 11.13
CA VAL A 88 9.57 10.25 11.71
C VAL A 88 10.33 8.94 11.76
N GLN A 89 10.70 8.55 12.97
CA GLN A 89 11.27 7.24 13.25
C GLN A 89 10.19 6.34 13.84
N GLY A 90 10.19 5.07 13.45
CA GLY A 90 9.27 4.11 14.03
C GLY A 90 9.87 2.73 14.20
N ILE A 91 9.33 2.00 15.17
CA ILE A 91 9.61 0.58 15.39
C ILE A 91 8.26 -0.14 15.41
N LEU A 92 8.08 -1.04 14.46
CA LEU A 92 6.98 -1.99 14.40
C LEU A 92 7.39 -3.26 15.12
N ARG A 93 6.58 -3.73 16.07
CA ARG A 93 6.78 -4.99 16.80
C ARG A 93 5.62 -5.92 16.55
N ILE A 94 5.93 -7.14 16.14
CA ILE A 94 4.97 -8.19 15.82
C ILE A 94 5.54 -9.50 16.32
N ALA A 95 4.81 -10.18 17.19
CA ALA A 95 5.32 -11.35 17.91
C ALA A 95 6.71 -11.05 18.52
N GLU A 96 7.74 -11.80 18.14
CA GLU A 96 9.12 -11.63 18.59
C GLU A 96 9.98 -10.76 17.64
N GLN A 97 9.40 -10.29 16.53
CA GLN A 97 10.11 -9.51 15.53
C GLN A 97 9.96 -8.01 15.74
N GLN A 98 10.99 -7.29 15.34
CA GLN A 98 11.00 -5.83 15.29
C GLN A 98 11.49 -5.35 13.92
N CYS A 99 10.84 -4.34 13.38
CA CYS A 99 11.21 -3.70 12.14
C CYS A 99 11.25 -2.19 12.35
N ALA A 100 12.39 -1.57 12.06
CA ALA A 100 12.53 -0.13 12.14
C ALA A 100 12.27 0.52 10.79
N PHE A 101 11.74 1.74 10.83
CA PHE A 101 11.65 2.63 9.67
C PHE A 101 12.02 4.06 10.05
N ASP A 102 12.53 4.79 9.07
CA ASP A 102 12.91 6.20 9.20
C ASP A 102 12.41 6.95 7.96
N LEU A 103 11.62 7.99 8.19
CA LEU A 103 11.11 8.89 7.17
C LEU A 103 11.58 10.31 7.48
N GLN A 104 12.08 10.99 6.47
CA GLN A 104 12.60 12.35 6.57
C GLN A 104 11.97 13.22 5.50
N GLY A 105 11.78 14.49 5.84
CA GLY A 105 11.35 15.47 4.86
C GLY A 105 11.00 16.82 5.46
N ARG A 106 10.01 17.48 4.87
CA ARG A 106 9.71 18.89 5.11
C ARG A 106 8.23 19.11 5.30
N ILE A 107 7.90 20.21 5.98
CA ILE A 107 6.54 20.55 6.35
C ILE A 107 6.34 22.06 6.21
N ALA A 108 5.18 22.46 5.68
CA ALA A 108 4.78 23.85 5.59
C ALA A 108 4.35 24.39 6.97
N PRO A 109 4.24 25.71 7.14
CA PRO A 109 3.60 26.28 8.31
C PRO A 109 2.21 25.68 8.57
N ILE A 110 1.90 25.41 9.84
CA ILE A 110 0.63 24.83 10.29
C ILE A 110 -0.30 25.96 10.71
N ILE A 111 -0.93 26.60 9.73
CA ILE A 111 -1.95 27.64 9.97
C ILE A 111 -3.29 26.98 10.30
N ASP A 112 -3.70 26.03 9.48
CA ASP A 112 -4.83 25.13 9.72
C ASP A 112 -4.33 23.69 9.83
N PRO A 113 -4.46 23.05 11.01
CA PRO A 113 -4.12 21.65 11.17
C PRO A 113 -4.84 20.74 10.17
N GLN A 114 -6.01 21.06 9.64
CA GLN A 114 -6.71 20.22 8.66
C GLN A 114 -6.13 20.31 7.25
N ARG A 115 -5.36 21.36 6.95
CA ARG A 115 -4.78 21.64 5.62
C ARG A 115 -3.25 21.59 5.64
N LEU A 116 -2.70 20.65 6.40
CA LEU A 116 -1.25 20.46 6.48
C LEU A 116 -0.66 20.06 5.12
N SER A 117 0.47 20.67 4.76
CA SER A 117 1.29 20.28 3.61
C SER A 117 2.63 19.72 4.09
N CYS A 118 3.02 18.56 3.60
CA CYS A 118 4.31 17.94 3.91
C CYS A 118 4.81 17.02 2.80
N GLU A 119 6.12 16.81 2.82
CA GLU A 119 6.83 15.83 2.01
C GLU A 119 7.60 14.93 2.95
N LEU A 120 7.48 13.62 2.79
CA LEU A 120 8.23 12.62 3.54
C LEU A 120 8.76 11.56 2.58
N SER A 121 9.98 11.11 2.84
CA SER A 121 10.56 9.98 2.12
C SER A 121 11.43 9.15 3.06
N GLY A 122 11.52 7.85 2.82
CA GLY A 122 12.39 7.00 3.62
C GLY A 122 12.17 5.52 3.36
N SER A 123 12.63 4.70 4.30
CA SER A 123 12.64 3.25 4.14
C SER A 123 12.28 2.51 5.42
N MET A 124 11.85 1.28 5.21
CA MET A 124 11.54 0.29 6.22
C MET A 124 12.51 -0.87 6.05
N GLN A 125 13.03 -1.37 7.17
CA GLN A 125 13.89 -2.56 7.18
C GLN A 125 13.13 -3.80 6.72
N GLU A 126 13.88 -4.82 6.35
CA GLU A 126 13.31 -6.12 6.01
C GLU A 126 12.62 -6.76 7.22
N ILE A 127 11.44 -7.33 6.98
CA ILE A 127 10.67 -8.07 7.97
C ILE A 127 10.22 -9.41 7.38
N ASP A 128 10.19 -10.44 8.24
CA ASP A 128 9.68 -11.76 7.85
C ASP A 128 8.15 -11.72 7.75
N LEU A 129 7.63 -12.24 6.66
CA LEU A 129 6.21 -12.36 6.40
C LEU A 129 5.54 -13.38 7.33
N GLN A 130 6.28 -14.33 7.89
CA GLN A 130 5.74 -15.28 8.87
C GLN A 130 5.17 -14.56 10.12
N ALA A 131 5.76 -13.42 10.51
CA ALA A 131 5.21 -12.62 11.61
C ALA A 131 3.81 -12.04 11.29
N PHE A 132 3.47 -11.92 10.01
CA PHE A 132 2.20 -11.40 9.52
C PHE A 132 1.25 -12.50 9.03
N GLU A 133 1.54 -13.78 9.26
CA GLU A 133 0.73 -14.91 8.77
C GLU A 133 -0.78 -14.70 8.99
N PRO A 134 -1.27 -14.23 10.15
CA PRO A 134 -2.70 -14.04 10.36
C PRO A 134 -3.34 -13.00 9.41
N LEU A 135 -2.56 -12.06 8.90
CA LEU A 135 -3.02 -11.00 7.98
C LEU A 135 -2.82 -11.37 6.51
N ILE A 136 -1.76 -12.11 6.19
CA ILE A 136 -1.38 -12.43 4.81
C ILE A 136 -1.82 -13.82 4.36
N GLY A 137 -2.14 -14.72 5.30
CA GLY A 137 -2.57 -16.08 5.03
C GLY A 137 -3.85 -16.15 4.19
N GLN A 138 -4.73 -15.15 4.32
CA GLN A 138 -5.92 -15.00 3.47
C GLN A 138 -5.58 -14.78 1.97
N TYR A 139 -4.37 -14.30 1.66
CA TYR A 139 -3.86 -14.18 0.30
C TYR A 139 -3.08 -15.44 -0.13
N GLY A 140 -2.98 -16.43 0.75
CA GLY A 140 -2.25 -17.68 0.58
C GLY A 140 -0.74 -17.51 0.59
N ILE A 141 -0.22 -16.41 1.14
CA ILE A 141 1.21 -16.23 1.40
C ILE A 141 1.54 -16.91 2.74
N THR A 142 2.57 -17.74 2.75
CA THR A 142 2.99 -18.53 3.93
C THR A 142 4.38 -18.14 4.45
N GLY A 143 5.12 -17.31 3.71
CA GLY A 143 6.45 -16.87 4.13
C GLY A 143 7.17 -16.02 3.09
N GLY A 144 8.41 -15.66 3.41
CA GLY A 144 9.27 -14.75 2.65
C GLY A 144 9.60 -13.51 3.48
N THR A 145 10.26 -12.54 2.86
CA THR A 145 10.57 -11.26 3.52
C THR A 145 10.02 -10.09 2.72
N VAL A 146 9.80 -8.96 3.38
CA VAL A 146 9.40 -7.72 2.72
C VAL A 146 10.20 -6.55 3.30
N HIS A 147 10.69 -5.68 2.42
CA HIS A 147 11.20 -4.36 2.79
C HIS A 147 10.51 -3.30 1.93
N GLY A 148 10.68 -2.03 2.26
CA GLY A 148 10.04 -1.01 1.46
C GLY A 148 10.62 0.38 1.58
N THR A 149 10.22 1.22 0.63
CA THR A 149 10.46 2.66 0.66
C THR A 149 9.14 3.40 0.56
N ALA A 150 9.02 4.52 1.25
CA ALA A 150 7.86 5.39 1.17
C ALA A 150 8.26 6.73 0.57
N ALA A 151 7.41 7.28 -0.29
CA ALA A 151 7.37 8.68 -0.64
C ALA A 151 5.94 9.15 -0.36
N ILE A 152 5.77 10.22 0.40
CA ILE A 152 4.46 10.77 0.77
C ILE A 152 4.50 12.26 0.45
N LEU A 153 3.63 12.67 -0.46
CA LEU A 153 3.39 14.08 -0.76
C LEU A 153 1.96 14.43 -0.35
N CYS A 154 1.85 15.21 0.71
CA CYS A 154 0.58 15.76 1.17
C CYS A 154 0.55 17.26 0.89
N HIS A 155 -0.44 17.71 0.14
CA HIS A 155 -0.65 19.13 -0.12
C HIS A 155 -2.04 19.52 0.37
N GLN A 156 -2.10 20.49 1.28
CA GLN A 156 -3.36 20.97 1.87
C GLN A 156 -4.25 19.84 2.41
N GLY A 157 -3.65 18.86 3.08
CA GLY A 157 -4.34 17.71 3.68
C GLY A 157 -4.74 16.60 2.71
N ARG A 158 -4.33 16.65 1.43
CA ARG A 158 -4.62 15.63 0.41
C ARG A 158 -3.35 14.96 -0.09
N PHE A 159 -3.40 13.66 -0.31
CA PHE A 159 -2.28 12.93 -0.89
C PHE A 159 -2.28 13.03 -2.43
N ASP A 160 -1.11 13.29 -3.02
CA ASP A 160 -0.91 13.19 -4.47
C ASP A 160 -0.73 11.69 -4.82
N PRO A 161 -1.68 11.03 -5.51
CA PRO A 161 -1.64 9.59 -5.74
C PRO A 161 -0.52 9.16 -6.70
N ASP A 162 0.01 10.08 -7.51
CA ASP A 162 1.06 9.79 -8.49
C ASP A 162 2.45 9.90 -7.87
N LYS A 163 2.59 10.68 -6.78
CA LYS A 163 3.85 10.90 -6.07
C LYS A 163 3.91 10.25 -4.70
N SER A 164 2.77 10.02 -4.06
CA SER A 164 2.65 9.36 -2.77
C SER A 164 2.57 7.86 -2.99
N LEU A 165 3.72 7.20 -2.89
CA LEU A 165 3.88 5.80 -3.25
C LEU A 165 4.58 5.04 -2.12
N LEU A 166 4.04 3.88 -1.77
CA LEU A 166 4.75 2.86 -1.02
C LEU A 166 5.28 1.82 -2.01
N ARG A 167 6.59 1.62 -2.03
CA ARG A 167 7.23 0.58 -2.83
C ARG A 167 7.62 -0.54 -1.89
N LEU A 168 7.00 -1.70 -2.05
CA LEU A 168 7.27 -2.89 -1.26
C LEU A 168 7.97 -3.89 -2.14
N THR A 169 9.08 -4.44 -1.66
CA THR A 169 9.82 -5.50 -2.35
C THR A 169 9.74 -6.74 -1.50
N PHE A 170 9.11 -7.76 -2.05
CA PHE A 170 8.92 -9.06 -1.43
C PHE A 170 9.96 -10.03 -1.99
N ASN A 171 10.71 -10.67 -1.12
CA ASN A 171 11.76 -11.62 -1.49
C ASN A 171 11.37 -13.02 -1.05
N GLN A 172 11.67 -14.02 -1.89
CA GLN A 172 11.51 -15.44 -1.59
C GLN A 172 10.09 -15.78 -1.06
N ILE A 173 9.07 -15.22 -1.71
CA ILE A 173 7.67 -15.45 -1.32
C ILE A 173 7.36 -16.94 -1.38
N GLN A 174 6.77 -17.44 -0.31
CA GLN A 174 6.19 -18.77 -0.24
C GLN A 174 4.67 -18.64 -0.24
N VAL A 175 3.99 -19.50 -0.99
CA VAL A 175 2.53 -19.54 -1.04
C VAL A 175 2.02 -20.95 -0.74
N SER A 176 0.77 -21.05 -0.31
CA SER A 176 0.10 -22.32 -0.08
C SER A 176 -0.02 -23.13 -1.38
N ALA A 177 -0.05 -24.46 -1.27
CA ALA A 177 -0.17 -25.35 -2.43
C ALA A 177 -1.42 -25.05 -3.28
N GLU A 178 -2.53 -24.67 -2.65
CA GLU A 178 -3.77 -24.28 -3.31
C GLU A 178 -3.60 -23.03 -4.20
N LYS A 179 -2.85 -22.03 -3.71
CA LYS A 179 -2.54 -20.83 -4.49
C LYS A 179 -1.45 -21.10 -5.52
N GLN A 180 -0.47 -21.94 -5.20
CA GLN A 180 0.58 -22.32 -6.14
C GLN A 180 0.01 -23.01 -7.39
N ALA A 181 -1.02 -23.85 -7.22
CA ALA A 181 -1.72 -24.49 -8.34
C ALA A 181 -2.47 -23.51 -9.25
N GLN A 182 -2.83 -22.32 -8.74
CA GLN A 182 -3.48 -21.25 -9.51
C GLN A 182 -2.48 -20.41 -10.30
N ILE A 183 -1.19 -20.49 -9.99
CA ILE A 183 -0.13 -19.74 -10.68
C ILE A 183 0.26 -20.49 -11.94
N PRO A 184 0.09 -19.90 -13.14
CA PRO A 184 0.51 -20.54 -14.39
C PRO A 184 2.00 -20.88 -14.35
N GLY A 185 2.35 -22.16 -14.55
CA GLY A 185 3.73 -22.65 -14.47
C GLY A 185 4.23 -22.98 -13.06
N GLY A 186 3.44 -22.75 -12.00
CA GLY A 186 3.69 -23.23 -10.64
C GLY A 186 4.92 -22.66 -9.94
N ARG A 187 5.59 -21.65 -10.51
CA ARG A 187 6.79 -21.00 -9.95
C ARG A 187 6.52 -19.53 -9.68
N LEU A 188 6.93 -19.09 -8.49
CA LEU A 188 6.96 -17.67 -8.12
C LEU A 188 8.32 -17.06 -8.49
N PRO A 189 8.37 -15.75 -8.81
CA PRO A 189 9.64 -15.06 -8.98
C PRO A 189 10.38 -14.97 -7.63
N LYS A 190 11.71 -14.87 -7.68
CA LYS A 190 12.54 -14.73 -6.49
C LYS A 190 12.30 -13.40 -5.76
N SER A 191 11.91 -12.36 -6.50
CA SER A 191 11.62 -11.03 -6.01
C SER A 191 10.37 -10.48 -6.71
N LEU A 192 9.48 -9.87 -5.96
CA LEU A 192 8.28 -9.20 -6.45
C LEU A 192 8.24 -7.77 -5.92
N GLN A 193 8.11 -6.80 -6.80
CA GLN A 193 7.96 -5.40 -6.41
C GLN A 193 6.50 -4.94 -6.58
N LEU A 194 5.94 -4.38 -5.52
CA LEU A 194 4.61 -3.79 -5.48
C LEU A 194 4.72 -2.28 -5.30
N VAL A 195 4.00 -1.52 -6.13
CA VAL A 195 3.87 -0.07 -5.99
C VAL A 195 2.44 0.24 -5.57
N VAL A 196 2.29 0.82 -4.39
CA VAL A 196 1.00 1.04 -3.74
C VAL A 196 0.79 2.55 -3.63
N PRO A 197 -0.13 3.13 -4.42
CA PRO A 197 -0.44 4.55 -4.33
C PRO A 197 -1.20 4.84 -3.03
N LEU A 198 -0.79 5.91 -2.36
CA LEU A 198 -1.50 6.48 -1.21
C LEU A 198 -2.45 7.56 -1.71
N LYS A 199 -3.75 7.38 -1.47
CA LYS A 199 -4.81 8.28 -1.95
C LYS A 199 -5.60 8.87 -0.79
N GLY A 200 -6.56 9.73 -1.12
CA GLY A 200 -7.51 10.28 -0.16
C GLY A 200 -6.98 11.49 0.59
N THR A 201 -7.41 11.63 1.84
CA THR A 201 -7.08 12.79 2.70
C THR A 201 -6.28 12.33 3.90
N ARG A 202 -5.60 13.24 4.59
CA ARG A 202 -4.88 12.91 5.82
C ARG A 202 -5.77 12.25 6.88
N ASN A 203 -7.03 12.65 6.97
CA ASN A 203 -7.98 12.10 7.95
C ASN A 203 -8.61 10.78 7.49
N HIS A 204 -8.62 10.53 6.18
CA HIS A 204 -9.14 9.31 5.56
C HIS A 204 -8.15 8.86 4.48
N PRO A 205 -6.99 8.29 4.87
CA PRO A 205 -6.03 7.76 3.92
C PRO A 205 -6.60 6.49 3.29
N GLU A 206 -6.44 6.34 1.98
CA GLU A 206 -6.87 5.18 1.23
C GLU A 206 -5.65 4.43 0.70
N ILE A 207 -5.53 3.15 1.09
CA ILE A 207 -4.46 2.23 0.69
C ILE A 207 -5.12 0.88 0.39
N ASP A 208 -4.94 0.36 -0.82
CA ASP A 208 -5.45 -0.96 -1.21
C ASP A 208 -4.29 -1.94 -1.43
N LEU A 209 -3.74 -2.48 -0.34
CA LEU A 209 -2.69 -3.50 -0.42
C LEU A 209 -3.23 -4.84 -0.91
N GLY A 210 -4.40 -5.25 -0.42
CA GLY A 210 -4.97 -6.56 -0.70
C GLY A 210 -5.32 -6.75 -2.17
N GLY A 211 -5.99 -5.75 -2.76
CA GLY A 211 -6.31 -5.75 -4.19
C GLY A 211 -5.05 -5.78 -5.05
N LEU A 212 -4.03 -5.00 -4.67
CA LEU A 212 -2.76 -4.94 -5.41
C LEU A 212 -1.94 -6.23 -5.29
N ILE A 213 -1.89 -6.87 -4.13
CA ILE A 213 -1.21 -8.17 -3.96
C ILE A 213 -1.88 -9.22 -4.84
N GLN A 214 -3.21 -9.29 -4.83
CA GLN A 214 -3.96 -10.24 -5.67
C GLN A 214 -3.76 -9.95 -7.15
N GLN A 215 -3.89 -8.70 -7.57
CA GLN A 215 -3.67 -8.32 -8.97
C GLN A 215 -2.26 -8.63 -9.41
N THR A 216 -1.26 -8.35 -8.58
CA THR A 216 0.14 -8.57 -8.93
C THR A 216 0.46 -10.05 -8.98
N LEU A 217 0.23 -10.81 -7.91
CA LEU A 217 0.58 -12.23 -7.85
C LEU A 217 -0.14 -13.10 -8.89
N PHE A 218 -1.33 -12.68 -9.33
CA PHE A 218 -2.17 -13.44 -10.25
C PHE A 218 -2.39 -12.73 -11.60
N SER A 219 -1.56 -11.74 -11.98
CA SER A 219 -1.63 -11.12 -13.31
C SER A 219 -0.93 -11.94 -14.39
N PRO A 220 -1.37 -11.82 -15.65
CA PRO A 220 -0.65 -12.33 -16.82
C PRO A 220 0.77 -11.75 -16.96
N ASP A 221 0.99 -10.50 -16.54
CA ASP A 221 2.31 -9.85 -16.65
C ASP A 221 3.35 -10.48 -15.72
N MET A 222 2.91 -10.97 -14.56
CA MET A 222 3.76 -11.73 -13.64
C MET A 222 4.20 -13.07 -14.21
N PHE A 223 3.37 -13.70 -15.03
CA PHE A 223 3.77 -14.90 -15.77
C PHE A 223 4.90 -14.60 -16.76
N GLU A 224 4.87 -13.45 -17.46
CA GLU A 224 5.98 -13.05 -18.33
C GLU A 224 7.27 -12.79 -17.56
N ALA A 225 7.19 -12.20 -16.36
CA ALA A 225 8.34 -11.97 -15.50
C ALA A 225 8.97 -13.29 -15.04
N VAL A 226 8.15 -14.26 -14.62
CA VAL A 226 8.61 -15.61 -14.24
C VAL A 226 9.23 -16.33 -15.44
N LEU A 227 8.62 -16.23 -16.63
CA LEU A 227 9.18 -16.80 -17.85
C LEU A 227 10.57 -16.22 -18.14
N LYS A 228 10.73 -14.89 -18.07
CA LYS A 228 12.03 -14.24 -18.28
C LYS A 228 13.08 -14.68 -17.26
N ASP A 229 12.71 -14.80 -15.99
CA ASP A 229 13.61 -15.29 -14.94
C ASP A 229 14.04 -16.74 -15.18
N VAL A 230 13.11 -17.63 -15.55
CA VAL A 230 13.42 -19.03 -15.87
C VAL A 230 14.31 -19.14 -17.11
N LEU A 231 14.01 -18.38 -18.15
CA LEU A 231 14.83 -18.28 -19.36
C LEU A 231 16.24 -17.77 -19.03
N HIS A 232 16.36 -16.76 -18.16
CA HIS A 232 17.65 -16.20 -17.79
C HIS A 232 18.49 -17.14 -16.91
N ASP A 233 17.86 -17.88 -15.98
CA ASP A 233 18.52 -18.91 -15.18
C ASP A 233 18.98 -20.10 -16.04
N GLN A 234 18.21 -20.52 -17.05
CA GLN A 234 18.64 -21.59 -17.98
C GLN A 234 19.83 -21.18 -18.87
N ILE A 235 19.87 -19.93 -19.32
CA ILE A 235 20.99 -19.39 -20.10
C ILE A 235 22.26 -19.30 -19.24
N LYS A 236 22.14 -18.94 -17.95
CA LYS A 236 23.27 -18.87 -17.02
C LYS A 236 23.76 -20.24 -16.56
N SER A 237 22.90 -21.26 -16.51
CA SER A 237 23.28 -22.60 -16.06
C SER A 237 23.98 -23.46 -17.13
N GLY A 238 24.24 -22.93 -18.33
CA GLY A 238 25.01 -23.63 -19.37
C GLY A 238 24.38 -24.94 -19.86
N GLY A 239 23.07 -25.14 -19.64
CA GLY A 239 22.35 -26.30 -20.12
C GLY A 239 22.13 -26.18 -21.62
N ALA A 240 22.56 -27.17 -22.39
CA ALA A 240 22.29 -27.25 -23.82
C ALA A 240 20.79 -27.05 -24.06
N ALA A 241 20.43 -25.96 -24.74
CA ALA A 241 19.07 -25.69 -25.14
C ALA A 241 18.62 -26.76 -26.13
N GLU A 242 17.86 -27.77 -25.65
CA GLU A 242 17.08 -28.60 -26.55
C GLU A 242 16.02 -27.72 -27.23
N PRO A 243 15.91 -27.76 -28.57
CA PRO A 243 15.12 -26.81 -29.33
C PRO A 243 13.64 -27.21 -29.32
N LEU A 244 12.93 -26.98 -28.21
CA LEU A 244 11.46 -27.17 -28.15
C LEU A 244 10.66 -25.88 -28.38
N VAL A 245 11.32 -24.73 -28.47
CA VAL A 245 10.64 -23.41 -28.64
C VAL A 245 10.58 -22.96 -30.11
N GLY A 246 11.27 -23.65 -31.02
CA GLY A 246 11.30 -23.31 -32.45
C GLY A 246 10.00 -23.56 -33.23
N GLU A 247 9.08 -24.38 -32.70
CA GLU A 247 7.85 -24.77 -33.42
C GLU A 247 6.58 -24.00 -33.02
N VAL A 248 6.58 -23.29 -31.89
CA VAL A 248 5.38 -22.53 -31.45
C VAL A 248 5.30 -21.15 -32.12
N LEU A 249 6.46 -20.54 -32.43
CA LEU A 249 6.51 -19.20 -33.04
C LEU A 249 6.40 -19.18 -34.57
N LYS A 250 6.39 -20.33 -35.24
CA LYS A 250 6.14 -20.41 -36.70
C LYS A 250 4.68 -20.65 -37.09
N LYS A 251 3.79 -20.99 -36.14
CA LYS A 251 2.37 -21.26 -36.43
C LYS A 251 1.43 -20.07 -36.19
N THR A 252 1.91 -18.94 -35.69
CA THR A 252 1.05 -17.77 -35.42
C THR A 252 1.06 -16.70 -36.52
N SER A 253 1.74 -16.92 -37.64
CA SER A 253 1.82 -15.94 -38.72
C SER A 253 1.27 -16.47 -40.05
N THR A 254 0.04 -16.99 -40.06
CA THR A 254 -0.86 -16.96 -41.23
C THR A 254 -2.25 -17.49 -40.84
N SER A 255 -3.31 -16.81 -41.31
CA SER A 255 -4.70 -17.30 -41.52
C SER A 255 -5.76 -17.10 -40.40
N SER A 256 -6.55 -16.04 -40.61
CA SER A 256 -8.01 -15.86 -40.38
C SER A 256 -8.62 -15.83 -38.96
N PRO A 257 -9.63 -14.96 -38.72
CA PRO A 257 -10.13 -14.61 -37.38
C PRO A 257 -11.38 -15.42 -36.97
N ASP A 258 -11.36 -16.75 -37.02
CA ASP A 258 -12.58 -17.53 -36.68
C ASP A 258 -12.36 -18.89 -36.01
N LYS A 259 -11.25 -19.08 -35.29
CA LYS A 259 -11.07 -20.27 -34.44
C LYS A 259 -10.53 -19.90 -33.07
N VAL A 260 -11.42 -19.83 -32.09
CA VAL A 260 -11.07 -19.93 -30.68
C VAL A 260 -10.50 -21.32 -30.45
N LEU A 261 -9.17 -21.42 -30.40
CA LEU A 261 -8.45 -22.66 -30.16
C LEU A 261 -8.34 -22.88 -28.64
N ASP A 262 -8.92 -23.98 -28.18
CA ASP A 262 -8.95 -24.39 -26.78
C ASP A 262 -7.54 -24.84 -26.32
N LEU A 263 -6.81 -23.91 -25.69
CA LEU A 263 -5.43 -24.08 -25.20
C LEU A 263 -5.28 -25.23 -24.18
N ASN A 264 -6.37 -25.64 -23.53
CA ASN A 264 -6.36 -26.78 -22.61
C ASN A 264 -6.15 -28.12 -23.32
N LYS A 265 -6.57 -28.24 -24.59
CA LYS A 265 -6.42 -29.49 -25.35
C LYS A 265 -5.01 -29.72 -25.87
N ALA A 266 -4.24 -28.64 -26.06
CA ALA A 266 -2.84 -28.72 -26.50
C ALA A 266 -1.90 -29.17 -25.37
N LEU A 267 -2.22 -28.88 -24.12
CA LEU A 267 -1.39 -29.24 -22.96
C LEU A 267 -1.57 -30.68 -22.48
N GLN A 268 -2.73 -31.31 -22.72
CA GLN A 268 -2.96 -32.72 -22.36
C GLN A 268 -2.21 -33.73 -23.25
N GLY A 269 -1.73 -33.32 -24.42
CA GLY A 269 -0.96 -34.21 -25.32
C GLY A 269 0.53 -34.34 -24.99
N VAL A 270 1.08 -33.46 -24.15
CA VAL A 270 2.54 -33.36 -23.91
C VAL A 270 2.98 -34.03 -22.61
N PHE A 271 2.07 -34.22 -21.64
CA PHE A 271 2.38 -34.84 -20.33
C PHE A 271 1.70 -36.21 -20.12
N GLY A 272 1.18 -36.82 -21.19
CA GLY A 272 0.59 -38.15 -21.16
C GLY A 272 1.49 -39.21 -21.77
N LYS A 273 2.57 -39.60 -21.07
CA LYS A 273 3.19 -40.94 -21.09
C LYS A 273 4.23 -41.07 -19.99
#